data_AF-A0A534DC73-F1
#
_entry.id   AF-A0A534DC73-F1
#
_cell.length_a   1.000
_cell.length_b   1.000
_cell.length_c   1.000
_cell.angle_alpha   90.00
_cell.angle_beta   90.00
_cell.angle_gamma   90.00
#
_symmetry.space_group_name_H-M   'P 1'
#
loop_
_entity.id
_entity.type
_entity.pdbx_description
1 polymer ?
#
loop_
_entity_poly.entity_id
_entity_poly.type
_entity_poly.pdbx_seq_one_letter_code
_entity_poly.pdbx_strand_id
1 'polypeptide(L)' 'MLSVGTIVIRDLPDDLHERLKAQAKRNHRSMTKEAVALIERQLTEPRAMPELPPPVRLKAGPVTIRQIEAAISKGRD' A
#
# COMPACT_ATOMS: atom_id res chain seq x y z
N MET A 1 -1.15 -29.00 -2.91
CA MET A 1 -1.88 -28.11 -3.85
C MET A 1 -2.60 -27.08 -3.00
N LEU A 2 -2.25 -25.79 -3.11
CA LEU A 2 -3.10 -24.74 -2.53
C LEU A 2 -4.39 -24.73 -3.37
N SER A 3 -5.52 -25.06 -2.74
CA SER A 3 -6.82 -25.01 -3.41
C SER A 3 -7.27 -23.56 -3.53
N VAL A 4 -7.71 -23.16 -4.72
CA VAL A 4 -8.26 -21.82 -4.95
C VAL A 4 -9.74 -21.86 -4.61
N GLY A 5 -10.16 -21.12 -3.60
CA GLY A 5 -11.58 -20.95 -3.24
C GLY A 5 -12.22 -19.78 -3.98
N THR A 6 -13.49 -19.90 -4.33
CA THR A 6 -14.31 -18.81 -4.89
C THR A 6 -15.34 -18.37 -3.85
N ILE A 7 -15.44 -17.06 -3.64
CA ILE A 7 -16.46 -16.44 -2.78
C ILE A 7 -17.37 -15.58 -3.65
N VAL A 8 -18.69 -15.71 -3.46
CA VAL A 8 -19.70 -14.83 -4.06
C VAL A 8 -20.38 -14.05 -2.94
N ILE A 9 -20.28 -12.73 -2.96
CA ILE A 9 -20.96 -11.86 -2.02
C ILE A 9 -22.28 -11.44 -2.68
N ARG A 10 -23.41 -11.84 -2.09
CA ARG A 10 -24.75 -11.47 -2.55
C ARG A 10 -25.28 -10.30 -1.74
N ASP A 11 -26.21 -9.55 -2.34
CA ASP A 11 -26.95 -8.46 -1.69
C ASP A 11 -26.04 -7.40 -1.06
N LEU A 12 -24.94 -7.07 -1.75
CA LEU A 12 -24.02 -6.02 -1.31
C LEU A 12 -24.71 -4.66 -1.44
N PRO A 13 -24.80 -3.86 -0.36
CA PRO A 13 -25.38 -2.52 -0.45
C PRO A 13 -24.70 -1.67 -1.54
N ASP A 14 -25.50 -0.94 -2.31
CA ASP A 14 -25.01 -0.17 -3.45
C ASP A 14 -23.93 0.85 -3.05
N ASP A 15 -24.09 1.49 -1.89
CA ASP A 15 -23.11 2.43 -1.36
C ASP A 15 -21.76 1.75 -1.10
N LEU A 16 -21.79 0.52 -0.59
CA LEU A 16 -20.60 -0.26 -0.31
C LEU A 16 -19.93 -0.74 -1.59
N HIS A 17 -20.73 -1.14 -2.59
CA HIS A 17 -20.23 -1.50 -3.92
C HIS A 17 -19.47 -0.32 -4.56
N GLU A 18 -20.07 0.88 -4.56
CA GLU A 18 -19.45 2.06 -5.15
C GLU A 18 -18.19 2.51 -4.40
N ARG A 19 -18.19 2.45 -3.06
CA ARG A 19 -17.00 2.72 -2.25
C ARG A 19 -15.87 1.74 -2.56
N LEU A 20 -16.18 0.46 -2.68
CA LEU A 20 -15.21 -0.59 -3.02
C LEU A 20 -14.61 -0.34 -4.43
N LYS A 21 -15.45 -0.02 -5.41
CA LYS A 21 -15.04 0.31 -6.78
C LYS A 21 -14.14 1.55 -6.82
N ALA A 22 -14.50 2.60 -6.09
CA ALA A 22 -13.69 3.81 -5.98
C ALA A 22 -12.34 3.55 -5.31
N GLN A 23 -12.31 2.70 -4.28
CA GLN A 23 -11.07 2.29 -3.61
C GLN A 23 -10.17 1.46 -4.55
N ALA A 24 -10.74 0.51 -5.28
CA ALA A 24 -10.03 -0.30 -6.27
C ALA A 24 -9.38 0.59 -7.35
N LYS A 25 -10.11 1.59 -7.86
CA LYS A 25 -9.59 2.58 -8.83
C LYS A 25 -8.41 3.38 -8.25
N ARG A 26 -8.53 3.88 -7.02
CA ARG A 26 -7.45 4.63 -6.34
C ARG A 26 -6.18 3.78 -6.14
N ASN A 27 -6.36 2.49 -5.88
CA ASN A 27 -5.26 1.54 -5.67
C ASN A 27 -4.77 0.89 -6.98
N HIS A 28 -5.25 1.35 -8.15
CA HIS A 28 -4.89 0.83 -9.47
C HIS A 28 -5.03 -0.70 -9.61
N ARG A 29 -6.08 -1.27 -8.99
CA ARG A 29 -6.35 -2.72 -9.03
C ARG A 29 -7.80 -3.02 -9.38
N SER A 30 -8.05 -4.28 -9.77
CA SER A 30 -9.42 -4.75 -9.99
C SER A 30 -10.20 -4.81 -8.68
N MET A 31 -11.52 -4.75 -8.76
CA MET A 31 -12.41 -4.82 -7.60
C MET A 31 -12.23 -6.13 -6.82
N THR A 32 -12.05 -7.25 -7.51
CA THR A 32 -11.72 -8.55 -6.88
C THR A 32 -10.42 -8.49 -6.09
N LYS A 33 -9.36 -7.91 -6.65
CA LYS A 33 -8.07 -7.75 -5.94
C LYS A 33 -8.19 -6.82 -4.74
N GLU A 34 -9.02 -5.78 -4.83
CA GLU A 34 -9.33 -4.92 -3.68
C GLU A 34 -10.05 -5.69 -2.58
N ALA A 35 -11.09 -6.46 -2.92
CA ALA A 35 -11.83 -7.27 -1.95
C ALA A 35 -10.92 -8.28 -1.24
N VAL A 36 -10.08 -8.99 -2.01
CA VAL A 36 -9.09 -9.93 -1.45
C VAL A 36 -8.12 -9.21 -0.51
N ALA A 37 -7.57 -8.06 -0.91
CA ALA A 37 -6.64 -7.32 -0.08
C ALA A 37 -7.27 -6.79 1.23
N LEU A 38 -8.56 -6.43 1.20
CA LEU A 38 -9.29 -6.05 2.41
C LEU A 38 -9.49 -7.23 3.36
N ILE A 39 -9.81 -8.41 2.82
CA ILE A 39 -9.94 -9.65 3.58
C ILE A 39 -8.59 -10.03 4.19
N GLU A 40 -7.52 -10.06 3.40
CA GLU A 40 -6.16 -10.35 3.86
C GLU A 40 -5.73 -9.39 4.97
N ARG A 41 -5.98 -8.08 4.80
CA ARG A 41 -5.65 -7.07 5.81
C ARG A 41 -6.36 -7.33 7.14
N GLN A 42 -7.62 -7.77 7.09
CA GLN A 42 -8.41 -7.99 8.31
C GLN A 42 -8.10 -9.34 8.99
N LEU A 43 -7.71 -10.35 8.22
CA LEU A 43 -7.34 -11.67 8.72
C LEU A 43 -5.87 -11.77 9.14
N THR A 44 -5.02 -10.88 8.64
CA THR A 44 -3.63 -10.79 9.10
C THR A 44 -3.65 -10.23 10.51
N GLU A 45 -3.22 -11.03 11.49
CA GLU A 45 -2.99 -10.55 12.85
C GLU A 45 -2.13 -9.28 12.81
N PRO A 46 -2.32 -8.30 13.73
CA PRO A 46 -1.46 -7.14 13.81
C PRO A 46 -0.02 -7.61 13.85
N ARG A 47 0.69 -7.45 12.72
CA ARG A 47 2.11 -7.79 12.67
C ARG A 47 2.75 -6.97 13.76
N ALA A 48 3.29 -7.63 14.79
CA ALA A 48 4.10 -6.96 15.79
C ALA A 48 5.07 -6.06 15.02
N MET A 49 5.00 -4.75 15.23
CA MET A 49 5.89 -3.83 14.53
C MET A 49 7.30 -4.33 14.82
N PRO A 50 8.07 -4.72 13.78
CA PRO A 50 9.44 -5.13 14.02
C PRO A 50 10.12 -3.96 14.72
N GLU A 51 10.93 -4.25 15.73
CA GLU A 51 11.82 -3.23 16.29
C GLU A 51 12.71 -2.73 15.16
N LEU A 52 12.44 -1.52 14.70
CA LEU A 52 13.25 -0.89 13.67
C LEU A 52 14.56 -0.46 14.34
N PRO A 53 15.71 -0.64 13.65
CA PRO A 53 16.95 -0.07 14.14
C PRO A 53 16.78 1.46 14.26
N PRO A 54 17.49 2.11 15.19
CA PRO A 54 17.49 3.56 15.29
C PRO A 54 17.77 4.20 13.93
N PRO A 55 17.13 5.35 13.61
CA PRO A 55 17.40 6.05 12.36
C PRO A 55 18.89 6.33 12.17
N VAL A 56 19.39 6.10 10.95
CA VAL A 56 20.77 6.43 10.59
C VAL A 56 20.98 7.93 10.74
N ARG A 57 21.90 8.33 11.62
CA ARG A 57 22.30 9.72 11.76
C ARG A 57 23.24 10.09 10.61
N LEU A 58 22.77 10.94 9.71
CA LEU A 58 23.58 11.45 8.62
C LEU A 58 24.65 12.40 9.16
N LYS A 59 25.91 12.22 8.74
CA LYS A 59 27.03 13.07 9.16
C LYS A 59 26.82 14.56 8.79
N ALA A 60 26.13 14.82 7.69
CA ALA A 60 25.92 16.16 7.15
C ALA A 60 24.61 16.84 7.62
N GLY A 61 23.91 16.25 8.60
CA GLY A 61 22.60 16.73 9.02
C GLY A 61 21.46 16.33 8.05
N PRO A 62 20.28 16.94 8.20
CA PRO A 62 19.11 16.63 7.36
C PRO A 62 19.38 16.91 5.88
N VAL A 63 18.86 16.03 5.01
CA VAL A 63 18.89 16.26 3.56
C VAL A 63 18.01 17.46 3.23
N THR A 64 18.61 18.48 2.62
CA THR A 64 17.91 19.70 2.19
C THR A 64 17.37 19.54 0.76
N ILE A 65 16.31 20.29 0.45
CA ILE A 65 15.72 20.34 -0.90
C ILE A 65 16.79 20.70 -1.96
N ARG A 66 17.64 21.68 -1.66
CA ARG A 66 18.73 22.10 -2.54
C ARG A 66 19.70 20.96 -2.88
N GLN A 67 20.00 20.09 -1.91
CA GLN A 67 20.87 18.92 -2.15
C GLN A 67 20.19 17.88 -3.04
N ILE A 68 18.87 17.69 -2.88
CA ILE A 68 18.09 16.78 -3.72
C ILE A 68 18.08 17.27 -5.17
N GLU A 69 17.77 18.54 -5.39
CA GLU A 69 17.71 19.15 -6.72
C GLU A 69 19.08 19.08 -7.43
N ALA A 70 20.16 19.40 -6.72
CA ALA A 70 21.51 19.30 -7.27
C ALA A 70 21.88 17.86 -7.67
N ALA A 71 21.50 16.87 -6.85
CA ALA A 71 21.74 15.46 -7.16
C ALA A 71 20.93 14.98 -8.37
N ILE A 72 19.68 15.41 -8.51
CA ILE A 72 18.84 15.12 -9.68
C ILE A 72 19.45 15.70 -10.95
N SER A 73 19.89 16.97 -10.91
CA SER A 73 20.53 17.62 -12.07
C SER A 73 21.78 16.87 -12.49
N LYS A 74 22.66 16.54 -11.53
CA LYS A 74 23.90 15.82 -11.80
C LYS A 74 23.69 14.44 -12.42
N GLY A 75 22.59 13.76 -12.10
CA GLY A 75 22.26 12.45 -12.67
C GLY A 75 21.66 12.51 -14.09
N ARG A 76 21.34 13.70 -14.59
CA ARG A 76 20.81 13.93 -15.95
C ARG A 76 21.87 14.39 -16.95
N ASP A 77 23.05 14.78 -16.47
CA ASP A 77 24.25 15.08 -17.26
C ASP A 77 25.06 13.79 -17.54
#